data_AF-A0A1V9BDE3-F1
#
_entry.id   AF-A0A1V9BDE3-F1
#
_cell.length_a   1.000
_cell.length_b   1.000
_cell.length_c   1.000
_cell.angle_alpha   90.00
_cell.angle_beta   90.00
_cell.angle_gamma   90.00
#
_symmetry.space_group_name_H-M   'P 1'
#
loop_
_entity.id
_entity.type
_entity.pdbx_description
1 polymer ?
#
loop_
_entity_poly.entity_id
_entity_poly.type
_entity_poly.pdbx_seq_one_letter_code
_entity_poly.pdbx_strand_id
1 'polypeptide(L)'
;MKQTAILFFCLLILFPVSVFAHPGTLDELGGHFHNSDCTYLLHEPTALAKQAKTKEELIKLIQTYNGNERCKRNLTAERIDLDGHTLGKKADDASLRLGRTYEAALVECVDGDTAKFRVNGHVYTTRFLFIDTPESTIEVEPYGKEASQFTCSRLQKGDIVLETDGNTLFDKYQRLLAWVWVDNRLLQEDLAKAGLVEDFYDYGDYQYESRVREAYEEAKRNGAGMYGGRSVAENERASSDTKRESPSDTKREGAPNTDPQAEEEMNQTDRAPSREQEAAASERSGHPIVYTLLGAAAAAAVYWLIRQLK
;
A
#
# COMPACT_ATOMS: atom_id res chain seq x y z
N MET A 1 -70.37 10.33 8.87
CA MET A 1 -69.93 11.72 9.13
C MET A 1 -68.48 11.87 8.69
N LYS A 2 -68.13 13.01 8.08
CA LYS A 2 -66.77 13.52 7.77
C LYS A 2 -65.82 12.58 6.99
N GLN A 3 -65.51 12.99 5.75
CA GLN A 3 -64.36 12.53 4.99
C GLN A 3 -63.08 13.21 5.51
N THR A 4 -61.95 12.51 5.41
CA THR A 4 -60.60 13.10 5.36
C THR A 4 -59.82 12.31 4.29
N ALA A 5 -59.80 12.77 3.04
CA ALA A 5 -58.90 13.80 2.52
C ALA A 5 -57.52 13.21 2.18
N ILE A 6 -57.32 12.92 0.90
CA ILE A 6 -56.08 12.41 0.31
C ILE A 6 -55.09 13.57 0.17
N LEU A 7 -53.82 13.35 0.50
CA LEU A 7 -52.72 14.22 0.08
C LEU A 7 -51.49 13.39 -0.31
N PHE A 8 -51.54 12.76 -1.48
CA PHE A 8 -50.39 12.05 -2.06
C PHE A 8 -49.40 13.09 -2.63
N PHE A 9 -48.35 13.43 -1.87
CA PHE A 9 -47.34 14.38 -2.30
C PHE A 9 -46.31 13.70 -3.21
N CYS A 10 -46.58 13.71 -4.53
CA CYS A 10 -45.66 13.20 -5.54
C CYS A 10 -44.42 14.10 -5.70
N LEU A 11 -43.42 13.92 -4.82
CA LEU A 11 -42.10 14.51 -5.01
C LEU A 11 -41.34 13.74 -6.11
N LEU A 12 -41.38 14.29 -7.32
CA LEU A 12 -40.54 13.84 -8.45
C LEU A 12 -39.07 14.15 -8.16
N ILE A 13 -38.37 13.21 -7.52
CA ILE A 13 -36.91 13.26 -7.41
C ILE A 13 -36.32 12.85 -8.76
N LEU A 14 -35.67 13.80 -9.43
CA LEU A 14 -34.87 13.53 -10.62
C LEU A 14 -33.62 12.75 -10.23
N PHE A 15 -33.50 11.52 -10.74
CA PHE A 15 -32.33 10.68 -10.53
C PHE A 15 -31.07 11.27 -11.20
N PRO A 16 -29.94 11.37 -10.49
CA PRO A 16 -28.68 10.91 -11.03
C PRO A 16 -28.68 9.38 -10.99
N VAL A 17 -29.10 8.73 -12.07
CA VAL A 17 -28.96 7.27 -12.19
C VAL A 17 -27.49 6.93 -12.40
N SER A 18 -26.82 6.48 -11.35
CA SER A 18 -25.55 5.76 -11.46
C SER A 18 -25.81 4.42 -12.14
N VAL A 19 -25.86 4.40 -13.47
CA VAL A 19 -26.11 3.19 -14.27
C VAL A 19 -24.85 2.32 -14.28
N PHE A 20 -24.70 1.51 -13.23
CA PHE A 20 -24.04 0.21 -13.28
C PHE A 20 -24.95 -0.85 -12.63
N ALA A 21 -26.22 -0.83 -13.03
CA ALA A 21 -27.20 -1.84 -12.67
C ALA A 21 -27.13 -3.02 -13.65
N HIS A 22 -26.22 -3.96 -13.39
CA HIS A 22 -26.20 -5.27 -14.02
C HIS A 22 -26.61 -6.35 -12.99
N PRO A 23 -27.93 -6.52 -12.72
CA PRO A 23 -28.43 -7.47 -11.73
C PRO A 23 -28.44 -8.91 -12.27
N GLY A 24 -27.30 -9.36 -12.78
CA GLY A 24 -27.08 -10.74 -13.24
C GLY A 24 -26.34 -11.53 -12.18
N THR A 25 -27.01 -12.50 -11.54
CA THR A 25 -26.30 -13.53 -10.78
C THR A 25 -25.39 -14.31 -11.74
N LEU A 26 -24.11 -14.45 -11.40
CA LEU A 26 -23.18 -15.24 -12.19
C LEU A 26 -23.55 -16.73 -12.15
N ASP A 27 -23.28 -17.44 -13.24
CA ASP A 27 -23.38 -18.90 -13.34
C ASP A 27 -22.10 -19.61 -12.84
N GLU A 28 -22.06 -20.94 -12.94
CA GLU A 28 -20.92 -21.77 -12.52
C GLU A 28 -19.62 -21.51 -13.34
N LEU A 29 -19.70 -20.72 -14.41
CA LEU A 29 -18.57 -20.30 -15.23
C LEU A 29 -18.05 -18.90 -14.83
N GLY A 30 -18.82 -18.15 -14.04
CA GLY A 30 -18.49 -16.79 -13.63
C GLY A 30 -18.97 -15.72 -14.60
N GLY A 31 -20.00 -16.02 -15.40
CA GLY A 31 -20.60 -15.08 -16.36
C GLY A 31 -22.13 -15.08 -16.31
N HIS A 32 -22.73 -14.21 -17.12
CA HIS A 32 -24.19 -14.17 -17.27
C HIS A 32 -24.63 -13.72 -18.66
N PHE A 33 -25.89 -13.99 -19.02
CA PHE A 33 -26.50 -13.46 -20.24
C PHE A 33 -27.14 -12.10 -19.99
N HIS A 34 -26.76 -11.10 -20.79
CA HIS A 34 -27.51 -9.86 -20.94
C HIS A 34 -28.88 -10.17 -21.59
N ASN A 35 -29.96 -9.83 -20.89
CA ASN A 35 -31.29 -10.35 -21.22
C ASN A 35 -31.98 -9.69 -22.43
N SER A 36 -31.44 -8.59 -22.98
CA SER A 36 -32.02 -7.93 -24.16
C SER A 36 -31.47 -8.48 -25.49
N ASP A 37 -30.17 -8.78 -25.54
CA ASP A 37 -29.43 -9.17 -26.76
C ASP A 37 -28.91 -10.61 -26.73
N CYS A 38 -28.98 -11.30 -25.59
CA CYS A 38 -28.35 -12.61 -25.34
C CYS A 38 -26.83 -12.63 -25.60
N THR A 39 -26.13 -11.51 -25.39
CA THR A 39 -24.68 -11.48 -25.23
C THR A 39 -24.33 -12.12 -23.90
N TYR A 40 -23.34 -13.02 -23.88
CA TYR A 40 -22.81 -13.61 -22.66
C TYR A 40 -21.60 -12.81 -22.19
N LEU A 41 -21.61 -12.35 -20.94
CA LEU A 41 -20.54 -11.56 -20.32
C LEU A 41 -19.82 -12.41 -19.27
N LEU A 42 -18.53 -12.69 -19.47
CA LEU A 42 -17.72 -13.52 -18.57
C LEU A 42 -16.86 -12.65 -17.64
N HIS A 43 -17.42 -12.22 -16.51
CA HIS A 43 -16.75 -11.29 -15.58
C HIS A 43 -15.68 -11.93 -14.69
N GLU A 44 -15.93 -13.14 -14.16
CA GLU A 44 -15.07 -13.79 -13.16
C GLU A 44 -14.78 -15.26 -13.52
N PRO A 45 -14.02 -15.55 -14.60
CA PRO A 45 -13.87 -16.91 -15.13
C PRO A 45 -13.41 -17.93 -14.08
N THR A 46 -14.31 -18.87 -13.75
CA THR A 46 -14.07 -19.92 -12.75
C THR A 46 -13.06 -20.96 -13.25
N ALA A 47 -12.62 -21.86 -12.37
CA ALA A 47 -11.81 -23.02 -12.74
C ALA A 47 -12.50 -23.97 -13.74
N LEU A 48 -13.82 -23.84 -13.95
CA LEU A 48 -14.56 -24.55 -14.99
C LEU A 48 -14.46 -23.81 -16.33
N ALA A 49 -14.74 -22.50 -16.35
CA ALA A 49 -14.59 -21.66 -17.55
C ALA A 49 -13.16 -21.66 -18.11
N LYS A 50 -12.15 -21.61 -17.22
CA LYS A 50 -10.72 -21.63 -17.56
C LYS A 50 -10.23 -22.96 -18.16
N GLN A 51 -11.08 -23.99 -18.27
CA GLN A 51 -10.77 -25.20 -19.05
C GLN A 51 -10.92 -24.98 -20.56
N ALA A 52 -11.75 -24.03 -20.97
CA ALA A 52 -11.90 -23.66 -22.38
C ALA A 52 -10.67 -22.90 -22.89
N LYS A 53 -10.11 -23.37 -24.00
CA LYS A 53 -9.00 -22.73 -24.72
C LYS A 53 -9.47 -21.81 -25.82
N THR A 54 -10.66 -22.04 -26.34
CA THR A 54 -11.29 -21.24 -27.40
C THR A 54 -12.72 -20.88 -27.04
N LYS A 55 -13.29 -19.88 -27.72
CA LYS A 55 -14.70 -19.50 -27.49
C LYS A 55 -15.66 -20.65 -27.83
N GLU A 56 -15.31 -21.51 -28.78
CA GLU A 56 -16.12 -22.68 -29.19
C GLU A 56 -16.12 -23.80 -28.14
N GLU A 57 -15.08 -23.87 -27.29
CA GLU A 57 -15.08 -24.71 -26.09
C GLU A 57 -15.91 -24.07 -24.97
N LEU A 58 -15.81 -22.75 -24.78
CA LEU A 58 -16.61 -22.01 -23.80
C LEU A 58 -18.12 -22.04 -24.14
N ILE A 59 -18.51 -21.98 -25.41
CA ILE A 59 -19.91 -22.13 -25.85
C ILE A 59 -20.51 -23.45 -25.33
N LYS A 60 -19.76 -24.56 -25.41
CA LYS A 60 -20.19 -25.88 -24.93
C LYS A 60 -20.42 -25.86 -23.42
N LEU A 61 -19.51 -25.23 -22.67
CA LEU A 61 -19.67 -25.03 -21.23
C LEU A 61 -20.92 -24.18 -20.93
N ILE A 62 -21.12 -23.04 -21.59
CA ILE A 62 -22.31 -22.18 -21.38
C ILE A 62 -23.59 -22.94 -21.72
N GLN A 63 -23.59 -23.77 -22.77
CA GLN A 63 -24.73 -24.62 -23.14
C GLN A 63 -25.05 -25.69 -22.08
N THR A 64 -24.02 -26.27 -21.44
CA THR A 64 -24.18 -27.22 -20.34
C THR A 64 -24.63 -26.56 -19.04
N TYR A 65 -23.92 -25.52 -18.59
CA TYR A 65 -23.99 -25.02 -17.20
C TYR A 65 -24.86 -23.77 -17.00
N ASN A 66 -25.20 -23.01 -18.05
CA ASN A 66 -26.08 -21.86 -17.90
C ASN A 66 -27.58 -22.25 -18.02
N GLY A 67 -28.42 -21.75 -17.12
CA GLY A 67 -29.87 -22.04 -17.11
C GLY A 67 -30.72 -21.30 -18.17
N ASN A 68 -30.14 -20.36 -18.93
CA ASN A 68 -30.89 -19.55 -19.90
C ASN A 68 -31.10 -20.28 -21.23
N GLU A 69 -32.08 -21.20 -21.25
CA GLU A 69 -32.49 -22.01 -22.41
C GLU A 69 -32.92 -21.21 -23.66
N ARG A 70 -33.18 -19.90 -23.50
CA ARG A 70 -33.46 -18.98 -24.61
C ARG A 70 -32.16 -18.50 -25.26
N CYS A 71 -31.18 -18.06 -24.47
CA CYS A 71 -29.96 -17.47 -25.00
C CYS A 71 -28.91 -18.50 -25.43
N LYS A 72 -28.68 -19.58 -24.67
CA LYS A 72 -27.58 -20.53 -24.93
C LYS A 72 -27.77 -21.37 -26.20
N ARG A 73 -29.02 -21.55 -26.64
CA ARG A 73 -29.43 -22.43 -27.76
C ARG A 73 -28.73 -22.10 -29.08
N ASN A 74 -28.61 -20.81 -29.38
CA ASN A 74 -28.01 -20.29 -30.61
C ASN A 74 -26.89 -19.28 -30.27
N LEU A 75 -26.05 -19.62 -29.28
CA LEU A 75 -24.88 -18.82 -28.90
C LEU A 75 -23.76 -19.01 -29.94
N THR A 76 -23.06 -17.91 -30.26
CA THR A 76 -21.94 -17.86 -31.21
C THR A 76 -20.76 -17.09 -30.61
N ALA A 77 -19.56 -17.23 -31.16
CA ALA A 77 -18.32 -16.70 -30.58
C ALA A 77 -18.26 -15.15 -30.58
N GLU A 78 -19.02 -14.51 -31.45
CA GLU A 78 -19.18 -13.06 -31.55
C GLU A 78 -20.09 -12.50 -30.44
N ARG A 79 -20.90 -13.35 -29.81
CA ARG A 79 -21.86 -13.01 -28.73
C ARG A 79 -21.37 -13.44 -27.35
N ILE A 80 -20.08 -13.74 -27.23
CA ILE A 80 -19.38 -13.88 -25.94
C ILE A 80 -18.46 -12.68 -25.81
N ASP A 81 -18.72 -11.83 -24.83
CA ASP A 81 -17.70 -10.94 -24.29
C ASP A 81 -16.88 -11.71 -23.23
N LEU A 82 -15.58 -11.45 -23.22
CA LEU A 82 -14.64 -12.03 -22.26
C LEU A 82 -14.23 -11.01 -21.19
N ASP A 83 -14.72 -9.77 -21.22
CA ASP A 83 -14.46 -8.73 -20.21
C ASP A 83 -12.95 -8.54 -19.91
N GLY A 84 -12.14 -8.63 -20.96
CA GLY A 84 -10.67 -8.56 -20.90
C GLY A 84 -9.92 -9.87 -20.60
N HIS A 85 -10.62 -10.97 -20.27
CA HIS A 85 -10.00 -12.26 -19.92
C HIS A 85 -9.50 -13.04 -21.14
N THR A 86 -8.41 -13.79 -20.95
CA THR A 86 -7.82 -14.67 -21.99
C THR A 86 -8.15 -16.14 -21.73
N LEU A 87 -8.80 -16.81 -22.70
CA LEU A 87 -9.01 -18.26 -22.67
C LEU A 87 -7.69 -19.03 -22.89
N GLY A 88 -7.64 -20.27 -22.44
CA GLY A 88 -6.53 -21.20 -22.71
C GLY A 88 -5.24 -21.03 -21.91
N LYS A 89 -5.12 -20.00 -21.07
CA LYS A 89 -4.13 -20.02 -19.97
C LYS A 89 -4.45 -21.16 -19.01
N LYS A 90 -3.43 -21.93 -18.60
CA LYS A 90 -3.60 -22.96 -17.56
C LYS A 90 -4.10 -22.32 -16.26
N ALA A 91 -5.00 -23.00 -15.54
CA ALA A 91 -5.35 -22.63 -14.17
C ALA A 91 -4.10 -22.59 -13.25
N ASP A 92 -3.09 -23.43 -13.57
CA ASP A 92 -1.76 -23.48 -12.98
C ASP A 92 -0.97 -22.15 -13.01
N ASP A 93 -1.26 -21.29 -14.01
CA ASP A 93 -0.60 -19.99 -14.28
C ASP A 93 -1.32 -18.84 -13.58
N ALA A 94 -2.65 -18.91 -13.46
CA ALA A 94 -3.46 -17.90 -12.77
C ALA A 94 -3.48 -18.07 -11.23
N SER A 95 -2.87 -19.11 -10.68
CA SER A 95 -2.85 -19.41 -9.23
C SER A 95 -1.47 -19.14 -8.62
N LEU A 96 -1.43 -18.22 -7.65
CA LEU A 96 -0.25 -18.00 -6.80
C LEU A 96 0.06 -19.26 -6.00
N ARG A 97 1.34 -19.46 -5.71
CA ARG A 97 1.90 -20.59 -4.95
C ARG A 97 2.93 -20.05 -3.98
N LEU A 98 3.03 -20.70 -2.82
CA LEU A 98 3.96 -20.36 -1.75
C LEU A 98 5.40 -20.75 -2.13
N GLY A 99 6.40 -19.99 -1.69
CA GLY A 99 7.81 -20.22 -2.05
C GLY A 99 8.09 -19.93 -3.52
N ARG A 100 7.54 -18.85 -4.09
CA ARG A 100 7.68 -18.50 -5.53
C ARG A 100 7.78 -17.00 -5.77
N THR A 101 8.60 -16.66 -6.78
CA THR A 101 8.72 -15.32 -7.36
C THR A 101 7.71 -15.08 -8.47
N TYR A 102 7.24 -13.84 -8.59
CA TYR A 102 6.27 -13.37 -9.58
C TYR A 102 6.62 -11.96 -10.06
N GLU A 103 6.65 -11.74 -11.38
CA GLU A 103 6.68 -10.40 -11.96
C GLU A 103 5.39 -9.64 -11.60
N ALA A 104 5.53 -8.37 -11.24
CA ALA A 104 4.43 -7.54 -10.75
C ALA A 104 4.43 -6.15 -11.39
N ALA A 105 3.24 -5.63 -11.66
CA ALA A 105 3.05 -4.22 -12.03
C ALA A 105 2.37 -3.46 -10.89
N LEU A 106 2.90 -2.30 -10.49
CA LEU A 106 2.26 -1.41 -9.53
C LEU A 106 0.88 -0.98 -10.05
N VAL A 107 -0.12 -1.01 -9.17
CA VAL A 107 -1.48 -0.51 -9.42
C VAL A 107 -1.77 0.70 -8.54
N GLU A 108 -1.41 0.63 -7.25
CA GLU A 108 -1.71 1.66 -6.26
C GLU A 108 -0.69 1.57 -5.11
N CYS A 109 -0.16 2.71 -4.65
CA CYS A 109 0.56 2.79 -3.39
C CYS A 109 -0.47 3.02 -2.28
N VAL A 110 -0.38 2.31 -1.15
CA VAL A 110 -1.29 2.52 0.00
C VAL A 110 -0.54 3.25 1.11
N ASP A 111 0.51 2.65 1.65
CA ASP A 111 1.30 3.15 2.77
C ASP A 111 2.78 2.70 2.65
N GLY A 112 3.51 2.60 3.77
CA GLY A 112 4.92 2.20 3.79
C GLY A 112 5.16 0.71 3.55
N ASP A 113 4.22 -0.16 3.93
CA ASP A 113 4.35 -1.63 3.86
C ASP A 113 3.20 -2.33 3.10
N THR A 114 2.25 -1.57 2.57
CA THR A 114 1.14 -2.09 1.76
C THR A 114 1.06 -1.36 0.42
N ALA A 115 0.94 -2.14 -0.65
CA ALA A 115 0.69 -1.66 -2.00
C ALA A 115 -0.20 -2.64 -2.77
N LYS A 116 -0.84 -2.18 -3.85
CA LYS A 116 -1.61 -3.04 -4.75
C LYS A 116 -0.79 -3.34 -6.01
N PHE A 117 -0.66 -4.62 -6.33
CA PHE A 117 0.08 -5.09 -7.49
C PHE A 117 -0.81 -5.94 -8.40
N ARG A 118 -0.58 -5.86 -9.71
CA ARG A 118 -1.13 -6.80 -10.69
C ARG A 118 -0.14 -7.92 -10.93
N VAL A 119 -0.55 -9.15 -10.63
CA VAL A 119 0.22 -10.39 -10.81
C VAL A 119 -0.64 -11.39 -11.56
N ASN A 120 -0.08 -11.98 -12.62
CA ASN A 120 -0.73 -13.01 -13.46
C ASN A 120 -2.14 -12.61 -13.98
N GLY A 121 -2.39 -11.30 -14.10
CA GLY A 121 -3.66 -10.68 -14.53
C GLY A 121 -4.56 -10.21 -13.40
N HIS A 122 -4.43 -10.76 -12.18
CA HIS A 122 -5.23 -10.42 -11.01
C HIS A 122 -4.58 -9.30 -10.18
N VAL A 123 -5.38 -8.48 -9.49
CA VAL A 123 -4.88 -7.40 -8.62
C VAL A 123 -4.96 -7.86 -7.16
N TYR A 124 -3.86 -7.75 -6.44
CA TYR A 124 -3.74 -8.12 -5.03
C TYR A 124 -3.29 -6.90 -4.23
N THR A 125 -4.02 -6.58 -3.14
CA THR A 125 -3.44 -5.82 -2.04
C THR A 125 -2.41 -6.71 -1.37
N THR A 126 -1.17 -6.23 -1.27
CA THR A 126 -0.03 -7.00 -0.78
C THR A 126 0.54 -6.33 0.45
N ARG A 127 0.62 -7.07 1.56
CA ARG A 127 1.32 -6.66 2.77
C ARG A 127 2.76 -7.17 2.67
N PHE A 128 3.70 -6.26 2.80
CA PHE A 128 5.13 -6.55 2.72
C PHE A 128 5.49 -7.39 3.94
N LEU A 129 6.21 -8.50 3.73
CA LEU A 129 6.57 -9.40 4.82
C LEU A 129 7.46 -8.72 5.87
N PHE A 130 7.33 -9.24 7.10
CA PHE A 130 8.21 -9.04 8.25
C PHE A 130 8.29 -7.64 8.88
N ILE A 131 8.15 -6.55 8.13
CA ILE A 131 8.23 -5.18 8.65
C ILE A 131 6.87 -4.65 9.14
N ASP A 132 6.86 -3.63 9.98
CA ASP A 132 5.72 -2.73 10.23
C ASP A 132 6.19 -1.28 10.03
N THR A 133 5.40 -0.44 9.35
CA THR A 133 5.76 0.97 9.08
C THR A 133 4.73 1.90 9.70
N PRO A 134 5.12 3.11 10.19
CA PRO A 134 4.18 4.01 10.85
C PRO A 134 2.99 4.36 9.94
N GLU A 135 1.78 4.39 10.50
CA GLU A 135 0.57 4.50 9.71
C GLU A 135 0.42 5.84 8.99
N SER A 136 -0.22 5.81 7.82
CA SER A 136 -0.33 6.99 6.94
C SER A 136 -1.70 7.19 6.31
N THR A 137 -2.65 6.29 6.57
CA THR A 137 -3.95 6.23 5.87
C THR A 137 -5.15 6.46 6.79
N ILE A 138 -5.41 5.52 7.71
CA ILE A 138 -6.52 5.57 8.69
C ILE A 138 -6.11 6.42 9.89
N GLU A 139 -4.93 6.11 10.42
CA GLU A 139 -4.19 6.96 11.35
C GLU A 139 -2.99 7.56 10.62
N VAL A 140 -2.43 8.66 11.13
CA VAL A 140 -1.34 9.39 10.48
C VAL A 140 -0.27 9.68 11.50
N GLU A 141 0.70 8.79 11.56
CA GLU A 141 1.77 8.77 12.55
C GLU A 141 3.01 9.51 12.06
N PRO A 142 3.91 9.95 12.97
CA PRO A 142 5.20 10.52 12.58
C PRO A 142 5.98 9.54 11.69
N TYR A 143 6.56 10.04 10.60
CA TYR A 143 7.27 9.26 9.56
C TYR A 143 6.41 8.36 8.66
N GLY A 144 5.10 8.21 8.88
CA GLY A 144 4.26 7.34 8.04
C GLY A 144 4.11 7.84 6.60
N LYS A 145 4.03 9.16 6.40
CA LYS A 145 4.00 9.76 5.05
C LYS A 145 5.35 9.63 4.36
N GLU A 146 6.43 9.71 5.11
CA GLU A 146 7.80 9.53 4.65
C GLU A 146 8.05 8.07 4.23
N ALA A 147 7.54 7.10 4.98
CA ALA A 147 7.55 5.67 4.63
C ALA A 147 6.74 5.40 3.34
N SER A 148 5.49 5.88 3.28
CA SER A 148 4.62 5.76 2.10
C SER A 148 5.24 6.40 0.85
N GLN A 149 5.81 7.61 0.97
CA GLN A 149 6.52 8.27 -0.13
C GLN A 149 7.78 7.51 -0.55
N PHE A 150 8.57 6.99 0.39
CA PHE A 150 9.77 6.19 0.08
C PHE A 150 9.38 4.95 -0.73
N THR A 151 8.47 4.13 -0.20
CA THR A 151 7.95 2.92 -0.84
C THR A 151 7.40 3.21 -2.23
N CYS A 152 6.50 4.19 -2.34
CA CYS A 152 5.90 4.55 -3.64
C CYS A 152 6.96 5.06 -4.64
N SER A 153 7.94 5.84 -4.18
CA SER A 153 9.00 6.38 -5.06
C SER A 153 10.01 5.34 -5.56
N ARG A 154 10.13 4.19 -4.88
CA ARG A 154 10.90 3.03 -5.36
C ARG A 154 10.06 2.22 -6.35
N LEU A 155 8.84 1.84 -5.97
CA LEU A 155 7.94 1.03 -6.80
C LEU A 155 7.55 1.69 -8.13
N GLN A 156 7.51 3.02 -8.21
CA GLN A 156 7.21 3.76 -9.44
C GLN A 156 8.34 3.76 -10.49
N LYS A 157 9.56 3.28 -10.16
CA LYS A 157 10.78 3.53 -10.96
C LYS A 157 11.55 2.30 -11.42
N GLY A 158 11.27 1.12 -10.86
CA GLY A 158 12.06 -0.08 -11.05
C GLY A 158 11.23 -1.31 -11.35
N ASP A 159 11.90 -2.37 -11.83
CA ASP A 159 11.25 -3.65 -12.13
C ASP A 159 10.90 -4.37 -10.81
N ILE A 160 9.62 -4.77 -10.67
CA ILE A 160 9.08 -5.30 -9.41
C ILE A 160 8.89 -6.82 -9.49
N VAL A 161 9.44 -7.52 -8.49
CA VAL A 161 9.17 -8.96 -8.26
C VAL A 161 8.64 -9.16 -6.85
N LEU A 162 7.54 -9.89 -6.72
CA LEU A 162 7.02 -10.36 -5.43
C LEU A 162 7.47 -11.79 -5.19
N GLU A 163 7.98 -12.08 -3.99
CA GLU A 163 8.38 -13.42 -3.57
C GLU A 163 7.55 -13.88 -2.36
N THR A 164 6.79 -14.95 -2.52
CA THR A 164 5.90 -15.49 -1.49
C THR A 164 6.66 -16.41 -0.55
N ASP A 165 6.50 -16.23 0.77
CA ASP A 165 7.31 -16.90 1.80
C ASP A 165 6.48 -17.14 3.08
N GLY A 166 7.01 -17.94 4.02
CA GLY A 166 6.34 -18.37 5.24
C GLY A 166 5.32 -19.50 5.01
N ASN A 167 4.23 -19.52 5.80
CA ASN A 167 3.28 -20.64 5.86
C ASN A 167 1.98 -20.45 5.05
N THR A 168 1.60 -19.22 4.71
CA THR A 168 0.37 -18.91 3.96
C THR A 168 0.61 -17.85 2.89
N LEU A 169 -0.13 -17.92 1.78
CA LEU A 169 -0.12 -16.89 0.74
C LEU A 169 -0.78 -15.58 1.16
N PHE A 170 -1.71 -15.64 2.12
CA PHE A 170 -2.55 -14.52 2.50
C PHE A 170 -2.65 -14.40 4.02
N ASP A 171 -2.85 -13.17 4.50
CA ASP A 171 -3.22 -12.91 5.88
C ASP A 171 -4.74 -13.06 6.14
N LYS A 172 -5.14 -12.86 7.39
CA LYS A 172 -6.55 -12.88 7.84
C LYS A 172 -7.43 -11.80 7.20
N TYR A 173 -6.84 -10.81 6.52
CA TYR A 173 -7.51 -9.74 5.79
C TYR A 173 -7.50 -9.97 4.27
N GLN A 174 -7.00 -11.12 3.81
CA GLN A 174 -6.83 -11.48 2.39
C GLN A 174 -5.83 -10.59 1.62
N ARG A 175 -4.89 -9.96 2.33
CA ARG A 175 -3.71 -9.33 1.70
C ARG A 175 -2.69 -10.43 1.35
N LEU A 176 -2.12 -10.35 0.14
CA LEU A 176 -1.02 -11.22 -0.29
C LEU A 176 0.21 -10.95 0.58
N LEU A 177 0.87 -12.00 1.06
CA LEU A 177 2.12 -11.91 1.81
C LEU A 177 3.30 -12.10 0.86
N ALA A 178 4.17 -11.08 0.76
CA ALA A 178 5.36 -11.16 -0.10
C ALA A 178 6.56 -10.33 0.40
N TRP A 179 7.76 -10.83 0.14
CA TRP A 179 8.97 -10.01 0.01
C TRP A 179 8.89 -9.22 -1.30
N VAL A 180 9.31 -7.96 -1.28
CA VAL A 180 9.16 -7.05 -2.42
C VAL A 180 10.53 -6.66 -2.94
N TRP A 181 10.83 -7.03 -4.18
CA TRP A 181 12.08 -6.71 -4.85
C TRP A 181 11.85 -5.60 -5.87
N VAL A 182 12.76 -4.62 -5.89
CA VAL A 182 12.79 -3.51 -6.85
C VAL A 182 14.23 -3.36 -7.35
N ASP A 183 14.46 -3.59 -8.65
CA ASP A 183 15.79 -3.57 -9.26
C ASP A 183 16.77 -4.56 -8.58
N ASN A 184 16.31 -5.76 -8.25
CA ASN A 184 17.00 -6.79 -7.45
C ASN A 184 17.42 -6.36 -6.03
N ARG A 185 16.90 -5.25 -5.50
CA ARG A 185 17.04 -4.84 -4.09
C ARG A 185 15.79 -5.18 -3.30
N LEU A 186 15.95 -5.64 -2.06
CA LEU A 186 14.84 -5.95 -1.16
C LEU A 186 14.29 -4.64 -0.58
N LEU A 187 13.05 -4.29 -0.89
CA LEU A 187 12.45 -3.01 -0.48
C LEU A 187 12.32 -2.90 1.05
N GLN A 188 12.03 -4.01 1.73
CA GLN A 188 12.03 -4.07 3.20
C GLN A 188 13.41 -3.77 3.81
N GLU A 189 14.52 -4.16 3.17
CA GLU A 189 15.86 -3.78 3.60
C GLU A 189 16.12 -2.28 3.33
N ASP A 190 15.74 -1.78 2.15
CA ASP A 190 15.87 -0.36 1.79
C ASP A 190 15.10 0.54 2.78
N LEU A 191 13.88 0.15 3.19
CA LEU A 191 13.05 0.82 4.21
C LEU A 191 13.68 0.77 5.61
N ALA A 192 14.19 -0.40 6.02
CA ALA A 192 14.85 -0.57 7.31
C ALA A 192 16.10 0.31 7.42
N LYS A 193 16.96 0.33 6.38
CA LYS A 193 18.16 1.21 6.33
C LYS A 193 17.82 2.70 6.32
N ALA A 194 16.67 3.07 5.76
CA ALA A 194 16.18 4.45 5.78
C ALA A 194 15.66 4.90 7.16
N GLY A 195 15.46 3.98 8.12
CA GLY A 195 14.85 4.27 9.42
C GLY A 195 13.34 4.55 9.32
N LEU A 196 12.65 3.81 8.46
CA LEU A 196 11.22 3.96 8.14
C LEU A 196 10.36 2.75 8.54
N VAL A 197 10.98 1.69 9.08
CA VAL A 197 10.33 0.56 9.75
C VAL A 197 10.27 0.86 11.24
N GLU A 198 9.14 0.63 11.91
CA GLU A 198 8.99 0.89 13.35
C GLU A 198 9.22 -0.36 14.19
N ASP A 199 8.54 -1.46 13.85
CA ASP A 199 8.63 -2.77 14.51
C ASP A 199 8.58 -3.91 13.45
N PHE A 200 8.49 -5.16 13.90
CA PHE A 200 8.43 -6.34 13.03
C PHE A 200 7.14 -7.14 13.22
N TYR A 201 6.41 -7.38 12.12
CA TYR A 201 5.19 -8.18 12.13
C TYR A 201 5.45 -9.60 11.57
N ASP A 202 5.22 -10.60 12.42
CA ASP A 202 5.55 -12.01 12.19
C ASP A 202 4.29 -12.86 11.92
N TYR A 203 4.30 -13.69 10.86
CA TYR A 203 3.32 -14.76 10.62
C TYR A 203 3.97 -16.16 10.39
N GLY A 204 5.25 -16.33 10.76
CA GLY A 204 6.07 -17.54 10.60
C GLY A 204 7.50 -17.23 10.14
N ASP A 205 8.44 -18.16 10.36
CA ASP A 205 9.86 -17.97 10.01
C ASP A 205 10.06 -17.57 8.53
N TYR A 206 10.81 -16.50 8.25
CA TYR A 206 11.04 -16.01 6.89
C TYR A 206 12.52 -15.98 6.45
N GLN A 207 12.74 -16.09 5.13
CA GLN A 207 14.08 -16.25 4.53
C GLN A 207 15.02 -15.04 4.72
N TYR A 208 14.49 -13.83 4.90
CA TYR A 208 15.29 -12.58 4.90
C TYR A 208 15.28 -11.77 6.20
N GLU A 209 14.73 -12.30 7.31
CA GLU A 209 14.62 -11.56 8.56
C GLU A 209 15.94 -10.94 9.03
N SER A 210 17.02 -11.73 9.14
CA SER A 210 18.32 -11.27 9.64
C SER A 210 18.85 -10.07 8.86
N ARG A 211 18.71 -10.09 7.53
CA ARG A 211 19.13 -8.98 6.64
C ARG A 211 18.35 -7.69 6.92
N VAL A 212 17.06 -7.80 7.23
CA VAL A 212 16.20 -6.65 7.56
C VAL A 212 16.42 -6.18 9.01
N ARG A 213 16.64 -7.11 9.97
CA ARG A 213 17.01 -6.78 11.36
C ARG A 213 18.37 -6.09 11.45
N GLU A 214 19.38 -6.56 10.69
CA GLU A 214 20.71 -5.91 10.61
C GLU A 214 20.62 -4.48 10.07
N ALA A 215 19.83 -4.27 9.01
CA ALA A 215 19.52 -2.97 8.42
C ALA A 215 18.81 -2.01 9.40
N TYR A 216 17.83 -2.51 10.14
CA TYR A 216 17.07 -1.78 11.16
C TYR A 216 17.97 -1.32 12.32
N GLU A 217 18.83 -2.21 12.83
CA GLU A 217 19.79 -1.86 13.87
C GLU A 217 20.91 -0.92 13.35
N GLU A 218 21.27 -0.99 12.06
CA GLU A 218 22.14 0.00 11.42
C GLU A 218 21.50 1.39 11.41
N ALA A 219 20.24 1.50 10.97
CA ALA A 219 19.49 2.75 10.97
C ALA A 219 19.37 3.35 12.39
N LYS A 220 19.13 2.52 13.41
CA LYS A 220 19.10 2.94 14.82
C LYS A 220 20.45 3.50 15.29
N ARG A 221 21.56 2.77 15.07
CA ARG A 221 22.91 3.25 15.43
C ARG A 221 23.29 4.55 14.74
N ASN A 222 22.92 4.69 13.47
CA ASN A 222 23.27 5.85 12.65
C ASN A 222 22.30 7.04 12.83
N GLY A 223 21.19 6.88 13.54
CA GLY A 223 20.16 7.91 13.68
C GLY A 223 19.41 8.21 12.38
N ALA A 224 19.24 7.23 11.49
CA ALA A 224 18.50 7.40 10.25
C ALA A 224 16.98 7.48 10.50
N GLY A 225 16.26 8.21 9.64
CA GLY A 225 14.80 8.34 9.70
C GLY A 225 14.27 8.69 11.09
N MET A 226 13.36 7.88 11.61
CA MET A 226 12.74 8.08 12.92
C MET A 226 13.70 7.99 14.12
N TYR A 227 14.96 7.56 13.93
CA TYR A 227 15.92 7.34 15.00
C TYR A 227 16.84 8.53 15.29
N GLY A 228 16.83 9.59 14.47
CA GLY A 228 17.74 10.73 14.61
C GLY A 228 17.69 11.45 15.97
N GLY A 229 16.56 11.37 16.68
CA GLY A 229 16.43 11.92 18.04
C GLY A 229 16.94 11.01 19.18
N ARG A 230 17.17 9.71 18.93
CA ARG A 230 17.56 8.74 19.98
C ARG A 230 19.07 8.73 20.25
N SER A 231 19.89 8.86 19.20
CA SER A 231 21.36 8.73 19.28
C SER A 231 22.04 9.78 20.18
N VAL A 232 21.43 10.95 20.37
CA VAL A 232 21.93 11.99 21.29
C VAL A 232 21.79 11.53 22.74
N ALA A 233 20.57 11.15 23.16
CA ALA A 233 20.27 10.76 24.54
C ALA A 233 20.96 9.46 24.98
N GLU A 234 21.29 8.57 24.04
CA GLU A 234 21.97 7.31 24.31
C GLU A 234 23.49 7.46 24.41
N ASN A 235 24.11 8.31 23.58
CA ASN A 235 25.53 8.67 23.71
C ASN A 235 25.81 9.48 25.00
N GLU A 236 24.92 10.40 25.39
CA GLU A 236 25.07 11.14 26.65
C GLU A 236 25.06 10.21 27.88
N ARG A 237 24.23 9.16 27.86
CA ARG A 237 24.21 8.14 28.91
C ARG A 237 25.48 7.29 28.88
N ALA A 238 25.86 6.74 27.73
CA ALA A 238 27.07 5.94 27.59
C ALA A 238 28.35 6.69 28.00
N SER A 239 28.44 7.99 27.71
CA SER A 239 29.54 8.85 28.12
C SER A 239 29.57 9.18 29.62
N SER A 240 28.47 8.94 30.36
CA SER A 240 28.37 9.27 31.79
C SER A 240 28.90 8.18 32.71
N ASP A 241 28.78 6.90 32.34
CA ASP A 241 29.16 5.77 33.21
C ASP A 241 30.67 5.49 33.25
N THR A 242 31.45 5.90 32.24
CA THR A 242 32.89 5.58 32.18
C THR A 242 33.78 6.43 33.10
N LYS A 243 33.23 7.34 33.91
CA LYS A 243 34.01 8.27 34.76
C LYS A 243 33.90 7.98 36.26
N ARG A 244 34.02 6.70 36.66
CA ARG A 244 34.02 6.33 38.09
C ARG A 244 34.92 5.16 38.49
N GLU A 245 36.19 5.20 38.11
CA GLU A 245 37.23 4.48 38.87
C GLU A 245 38.52 5.32 38.98
N SER A 246 39.26 5.13 40.08
CA SER A 246 40.40 5.98 40.46
C SER A 246 41.42 5.18 41.29
N PRO A 247 42.67 5.00 40.82
CA PRO A 247 43.77 4.49 41.63
C PRO A 247 44.63 5.62 42.22
N SER A 248 44.96 5.53 43.51
CA SER A 248 45.85 6.45 44.22
C SER A 248 47.27 5.88 44.36
N ASP A 249 48.30 6.71 44.16
CA ASP A 249 49.67 6.63 44.71
C ASP A 249 50.47 5.30 44.57
N THR A 250 51.75 5.23 44.17
CA THR A 250 52.93 6.13 44.26
C THR A 250 54.10 5.52 43.42
N LYS A 251 55.36 6.00 43.24
CA LYS A 251 56.17 7.18 43.65
C LYS A 251 57.46 7.27 42.78
N ARG A 252 57.64 8.35 42.00
CA ARG A 252 58.94 8.86 41.43
C ARG A 252 59.71 7.91 40.47
N GLU A 253 60.79 8.30 39.76
CA GLU A 253 61.66 9.50 39.78
C GLU A 253 62.26 9.78 38.38
N GLY A 254 62.53 11.04 37.99
CA GLY A 254 63.28 11.39 36.76
C GLY A 254 62.78 12.62 35.98
N ALA A 255 63.69 13.58 35.72
CA ALA A 255 63.52 14.83 34.94
C ALA A 255 64.94 15.28 34.47
N PRO A 256 65.18 16.41 33.74
CA PRO A 256 64.26 17.49 33.31
C PRO A 256 64.51 18.06 31.87
N ASN A 257 63.89 19.22 31.58
CA ASN A 257 64.16 20.20 30.50
C ASN A 257 63.64 19.85 29.07
N THR A 258 63.21 20.79 28.21
CA THR A 258 63.21 22.28 28.28
C THR A 258 61.96 22.88 27.61
N ASP A 259 61.70 24.18 27.84
CA ASP A 259 60.52 24.96 27.38
C ASP A 259 60.89 25.88 26.15
N PRO A 260 60.13 26.93 25.71
CA PRO A 260 59.45 26.85 24.40
C PRO A 260 59.65 28.05 23.43
N GLN A 261 59.50 27.81 22.12
CA GLN A 261 59.07 28.80 21.11
C GLN A 261 58.19 28.05 20.08
N ALA A 262 57.00 28.47 19.64
CA ALA A 262 56.40 29.78 19.37
C ALA A 262 56.90 30.43 18.06
N GLU A 263 56.09 30.33 17.00
CA GLU A 263 55.87 31.38 15.99
C GLU A 263 54.60 31.07 15.16
N GLU A 264 54.02 32.10 14.55
CA GLU A 264 52.79 32.03 13.75
C GLU A 264 53.14 32.02 12.25
N GLU A 265 52.36 31.33 11.40
CA GLU A 265 52.19 31.85 10.03
C GLU A 265 50.77 31.69 9.47
N MET A 266 50.13 32.86 9.39
CA MET A 266 48.92 33.22 8.66
C MET A 266 48.89 32.69 7.21
N ASN A 267 47.73 32.20 6.77
CA ASN A 267 47.26 32.49 5.41
C ASN A 267 45.72 32.61 5.35
N GLN A 268 45.22 33.52 4.50
CA GLN A 268 43.84 33.98 4.48
C GLN A 268 43.43 34.44 3.07
N THR A 269 42.57 33.67 2.42
CA THR A 269 41.82 34.00 1.18
C THR A 269 40.73 32.94 0.99
N ASP A 270 39.51 33.21 0.52
CA ASP A 270 38.83 34.49 0.26
C ASP A 270 37.30 34.30 0.35
N ARG A 271 36.52 35.37 0.59
CA ARG A 271 35.04 35.26 0.73
C ARG A 271 34.27 36.47 0.17
N ALA A 272 33.67 36.31 -1.01
CA ALA A 272 32.49 37.04 -1.49
C ALA A 272 32.04 36.52 -2.88
N PRO A 273 30.84 36.86 -3.40
CA PRO A 273 29.71 37.54 -2.76
C PRO A 273 28.38 36.75 -2.83
N SER A 274 27.34 37.28 -2.18
CA SER A 274 25.93 36.91 -2.38
C SER A 274 25.27 37.74 -3.50
N ARG A 275 24.13 37.26 -4.01
CA ARG A 275 23.02 38.13 -4.48
C ARG A 275 21.71 37.36 -4.66
N GLU A 276 20.60 37.95 -4.24
CA GLU A 276 19.24 37.53 -4.62
C GLU A 276 18.87 38.05 -6.02
N GLN A 277 17.83 37.47 -6.66
CA GLN A 277 16.59 38.23 -6.90
C GLN A 277 15.36 37.42 -7.36
N GLU A 278 14.21 37.90 -6.90
CA GLU A 278 12.81 37.67 -7.26
C GLU A 278 12.46 38.06 -8.73
N ALA A 279 11.26 37.84 -9.30
CA ALA A 279 10.10 36.95 -9.04
C ALA A 279 9.09 37.04 -10.22
N ALA A 280 8.12 36.12 -10.30
CA ALA A 280 6.73 36.29 -10.79
C ALA A 280 6.02 34.92 -10.74
N ALA A 281 4.92 34.66 -10.01
CA ALA A 281 3.62 35.34 -9.88
C ALA A 281 2.60 34.98 -11.00
N SER A 282 1.62 34.12 -10.67
CA SER A 282 0.35 33.97 -11.38
C SER A 282 -0.68 33.33 -10.44
N GLU A 283 -1.82 33.98 -10.24
CA GLU A 283 -2.88 33.51 -9.33
C GLU A 283 -3.92 32.63 -10.06
N ARG A 284 -4.52 31.67 -9.34
CA ARG A 284 -5.97 31.41 -9.52
C ARG A 284 -6.64 30.82 -8.28
N SER A 285 -7.84 31.31 -8.02
CA SER A 285 -8.61 31.10 -6.79
C SER A 285 -9.46 29.83 -6.79
N GLY A 286 -9.55 29.14 -5.65
CA GLY A 286 -10.57 28.11 -5.37
C GLY A 286 -10.78 27.89 -3.87
N HIS A 287 -11.97 28.21 -3.35
CA HIS A 287 -12.35 27.98 -1.95
C HIS A 287 -12.98 26.58 -1.75
N PRO A 288 -12.64 25.87 -0.66
CA PRO A 288 -13.42 24.74 -0.15
C PRO A 288 -14.09 25.01 1.22
N ILE A 289 -14.24 26.26 1.68
CA ILE A 289 -14.89 26.59 2.96
C ILE A 289 -16.42 26.68 2.81
N VAL A 290 -17.07 25.55 2.53
CA VAL A 290 -18.55 25.43 2.47
C VAL A 290 -19.06 24.13 3.09
N TYR A 291 -18.33 23.01 2.94
CA TYR A 291 -18.83 21.68 3.31
C TYR A 291 -18.87 21.36 4.81
N THR A 292 -18.19 22.14 5.66
CA THR A 292 -18.13 21.90 7.11
C THR A 292 -19.42 22.26 7.87
N LEU A 293 -20.31 23.09 7.30
CA LEU A 293 -21.53 23.53 7.97
C LEU A 293 -22.78 22.68 7.68
N LEU A 294 -22.77 21.87 6.62
CA LEU A 294 -23.90 20.99 6.27
C LEU A 294 -23.89 19.65 7.04
N GLY A 295 -22.71 19.09 7.34
CA GLY A 295 -22.60 17.81 8.05
C GLY A 295 -23.11 17.86 9.51
N ALA A 296 -22.83 18.95 10.23
CA ALA A 296 -23.21 19.11 11.63
C ALA A 296 -24.74 19.09 11.85
N ALA A 297 -25.51 19.70 10.93
CA ALA A 297 -26.97 19.73 11.01
C ALA A 297 -27.59 18.32 10.84
N ALA A 298 -27.03 17.50 9.93
CA ALA A 298 -27.50 16.13 9.72
C ALA A 298 -27.25 15.23 10.94
N ALA A 299 -26.06 15.32 11.54
CA ALA A 299 -25.72 14.56 12.76
C ALA A 299 -26.64 14.91 13.94
N ALA A 300 -26.92 16.21 14.15
CA ALA A 300 -27.83 16.68 15.18
C ALA A 300 -29.27 16.18 14.98
N ALA A 301 -29.77 16.19 13.73
CA ALA A 301 -31.10 15.69 13.39
C ALA A 301 -31.25 14.19 13.64
N VAL A 302 -30.26 13.38 13.26
CA VAL A 302 -30.25 11.92 13.49
C VAL A 302 -30.19 11.61 14.99
N TYR A 303 -29.33 12.29 15.75
CA TYR A 303 -29.26 12.12 17.21
C TYR A 303 -30.58 12.49 17.91
N TRP A 304 -31.26 13.56 17.47
CA TRP A 304 -32.57 13.95 17.99
C TRP A 304 -33.66 12.91 17.67
N LEU A 305 -33.68 12.34 16.46
CA LEU A 305 -34.64 11.32 16.06
C LEU A 305 -34.48 10.02 16.88
N ILE A 306 -33.24 9.56 17.08
CA ILE A 306 -32.93 8.37 17.91
C ILE A 306 -33.42 8.55 19.35
N ARG A 307 -33.42 9.79 19.86
CA ARG A 307 -33.86 10.13 21.22
C ARG A 307 -35.38 10.28 21.37
N GLN A 308 -36.15 10.22 20.28
CA GLN A 308 -37.63 10.13 20.28
C GLN A 308 -38.14 8.68 20.17
N LEU A 309 -37.23 7.70 20.04
CA LEU A 309 -37.52 6.27 19.85
C LEU A 309 -37.07 5.41 21.06
N LYS A 310 -36.96 6.04 22.24
CA LYS A 310 -36.68 5.43 23.56
C LYS A 310 -37.55 6.09 24.62
#